data_AF-A0A2T3WCF9-F1
#
_entry.id   AF-A0A2T3WCF9-F1
#
_cell.length_a   1.000
_cell.length_b   1.000
_cell.length_c   1.000
_cell.angle_alpha   90.00
_cell.angle_beta   90.00
_cell.angle_gamma   90.00
#
_symmetry.space_group_name_H-M   'P 1'
#
loop_
_entity.id
_entity.type
_entity.pdbx_description
1 polymer ?
#
loop_
_entity_poly.entity_id
_entity_poly.type
_entity_poly.pdbx_seq_one_letter_code
_entity_poly.pdbx_strand_id
1 'polypeptide(L)'
;MRKRFTLPLLAALPAVLAACDDDLDLDRYSRVRYNSYAECLAINRVMVNRGLRNPCQKSSGGYYGPYARIVGSTTRYIGYTSSGGLSGAGLTYDSKKGTYGSFKAPVSRGGFTSSSRAGSSSSGSS
;
A
#
# COMPACT_ATOMS: atom_id res chain seq x y z
N MET A 1 -52.45 2.93 28.05
CA MET A 1 -51.86 2.23 26.87
C MET A 1 -50.39 2.59 26.79
N ARG A 2 -49.47 1.63 27.00
CA ARG A 2 -48.01 1.88 27.03
C ARG A 2 -47.38 1.23 25.80
N LYS A 3 -46.89 2.03 24.84
CA LYS A 3 -46.14 1.52 23.68
C LYS A 3 -44.75 1.11 24.16
N ARG A 4 -44.46 -0.20 24.13
CA ARG A 4 -43.12 -0.74 24.35
C ARG A 4 -42.39 -0.74 23.01
N PHE A 5 -41.30 0.01 22.92
CA PHE A 5 -40.36 -0.10 21.81
C PHE A 5 -39.36 -1.20 22.15
N THR A 6 -39.47 -2.32 21.45
CA THR A 6 -38.46 -3.38 21.45
C THR A 6 -37.39 -2.98 20.44
N LEU A 7 -36.30 -2.38 20.92
CA LEU A 7 -35.09 -2.23 20.12
C LEU A 7 -34.42 -3.61 20.05
N PRO A 8 -34.29 -4.23 18.86
CA PRO A 8 -33.41 -5.38 18.75
C PRO A 8 -32.00 -4.88 19.03
N LEU A 9 -31.46 -5.32 20.16
CA LEU A 9 -30.03 -5.39 20.42
C LEU A 9 -29.41 -6.26 19.32
N LEU A 10 -29.10 -5.64 18.19
CA LEU A 10 -28.06 -6.11 17.30
C LEU A 10 -26.73 -5.87 18.02
N ALA A 11 -26.45 -6.77 18.95
CA ALA A 11 -25.10 -7.11 19.30
C ALA A 11 -24.35 -7.48 18.01
N ALA A 12 -23.06 -7.13 17.98
CA ALA A 12 -22.10 -7.43 16.93
C ALA A 12 -22.23 -6.61 15.63
N LEU A 13 -22.00 -5.30 15.72
CA LEU A 13 -20.97 -4.79 14.82
C LEU A 13 -19.64 -4.97 15.57
N PRO A 14 -18.75 -5.88 15.13
CA PRO A 14 -17.34 -5.65 15.34
C PRO A 14 -17.10 -4.22 14.87
N ALA A 15 -16.49 -3.43 15.75
CA ALA A 15 -15.95 -2.16 15.41
C ALA A 15 -15.38 -2.19 13.98
N VAL A 16 -15.57 -1.10 13.27
CA VAL A 16 -14.84 -0.75 12.06
C VAL A 16 -13.35 -0.75 12.43
N LEU A 17 -12.77 -1.95 12.52
CA LEU A 17 -11.42 -2.31 12.93
C LEU A 17 -10.81 -3.17 11.81
N ALA A 18 -11.12 -2.80 10.57
CA ALA A 18 -10.27 -3.05 9.42
C ALA A 18 -9.84 -1.71 8.77
N ALA A 19 -9.87 -0.63 9.55
CA ALA A 19 -8.93 0.47 9.42
C ALA A 19 -7.74 0.18 10.35
N CYS A 20 -7.12 -0.98 10.18
CA CYS A 20 -5.92 -1.42 10.90
C CYS A 20 -5.07 -2.24 9.93
N ASP A 21 -4.76 -1.68 8.77
CA ASP A 21 -3.38 -1.79 8.33
C ASP A 21 -2.77 -0.46 8.75
N ASP A 22 -1.72 -0.50 9.56
CA ASP A 22 -0.84 0.64 9.79
C ASP A 22 -0.23 1.03 8.43
N ASP A 23 -1.05 1.70 7.61
CA ASP A 23 -0.71 2.24 6.31
C ASP A 23 0.28 3.36 6.57
N LEU A 24 1.55 2.96 6.71
CA LEU A 24 2.76 3.70 6.44
C LEU A 24 2.42 5.06 5.85
N ASP A 25 2.50 6.15 6.64
CA ASP A 25 1.97 7.52 6.40
C ASP A 25 2.13 8.01 4.94
N LEU A 26 1.33 7.41 4.06
CA LEU A 26 1.29 7.52 2.62
C LEU A 26 0.03 8.27 2.24
N ASP A 27 -0.70 8.86 3.19
CA ASP A 27 -1.87 9.73 2.96
C ASP A 27 -1.61 10.81 1.90
N ARG A 28 -0.34 11.19 1.72
CA ARG A 28 0.10 12.19 0.73
C ARG A 28 0.54 11.59 -0.61
N TYR A 29 0.55 10.28 -0.73
CA TYR A 29 0.93 9.54 -1.93
C TYR A 29 -0.30 8.84 -2.52
N SER A 30 -0.56 9.09 -3.80
CA SER A 30 -1.61 8.42 -4.54
C SER A 30 -1.01 7.38 -5.48
N ARG A 31 -1.79 6.37 -5.87
CA ARG A 31 -1.38 5.38 -6.87
C ARG A 31 -2.48 5.20 -7.89
N VAL A 32 -2.08 4.94 -9.13
CA VAL A 32 -3.01 4.72 -10.25
C VAL A 32 -3.28 3.22 -10.38
N ARG A 33 -4.54 2.85 -10.60
CA ARG A 33 -4.96 1.49 -10.93
C ARG A 33 -4.95 1.31 -12.45
N TYR A 34 -4.49 0.15 -12.91
CA TYR A 34 -4.41 -0.24 -14.32
C TYR A 34 -5.26 -1.48 -14.58
N ASN A 35 -5.63 -1.71 -15.84
CA ASN A 35 -6.43 -2.87 -16.24
C ASN A 35 -5.58 -4.14 -16.26
N SER A 36 -4.28 -4.02 -16.59
CA SER A 36 -3.34 -5.14 -16.60
C SER A 36 -1.95 -4.77 -16.07
N TYR A 37 -1.19 -5.78 -15.67
CA TYR A 37 0.20 -5.60 -15.26
C TYR A 37 1.09 -5.07 -16.40
N ALA A 38 0.86 -5.57 -17.62
CA ALA A 38 1.61 -5.17 -18.81
C ALA A 38 1.38 -3.70 -19.17
N GLU A 39 0.14 -3.23 -19.06
CA GLU A 39 -0.22 -1.82 -19.26
C GLU A 39 0.49 -0.92 -18.25
N CYS A 40 0.49 -1.31 -16.97
CA CYS A 40 1.22 -0.58 -15.95
C CYS A 40 2.71 -0.47 -16.30
N LEU A 41 3.36 -1.58 -16.70
CA LEU A 41 4.78 -1.55 -17.06
C LEU A 41 5.04 -0.67 -18.30
N ALA A 42 4.17 -0.71 -19.30
CA ALA A 42 4.31 0.08 -20.51
C ALA A 42 4.25 1.59 -20.20
N ILE A 43 3.25 2.02 -19.42
CA ILE A 43 3.06 3.42 -19.05
C ILE A 43 4.20 3.92 -18.15
N ASN A 44 4.69 3.07 -17.24
CA ASN A 44 5.73 3.46 -16.28
C ASN A 44 7.16 3.16 -16.77
N ARG A 45 7.34 2.74 -18.04
CA ARG A 45 8.63 2.30 -18.59
C ARG A 45 9.73 3.35 -18.47
N VAL A 46 9.39 4.63 -18.65
CA VAL A 46 10.35 5.73 -18.48
C VAL A 46 10.92 5.73 -17.06
N MET A 47 10.09 5.55 -16.03
CA MET A 47 10.57 5.55 -14.65
C MET A 47 11.45 4.33 -14.35
N VAL A 48 11.14 3.16 -14.92
CA VAL A 48 12.00 1.96 -14.83
C VAL A 48 13.38 2.25 -15.39
N ASN A 49 13.45 2.82 -16.60
CA ASN A 49 14.70 3.16 -17.26
C ASN A 49 15.51 4.22 -16.49
N ARG A 50 14.84 5.02 -15.66
CA ARG A 50 15.47 6.03 -14.79
C ARG A 50 15.84 5.50 -13.40
N GLY A 51 15.63 4.20 -13.14
CA GLY A 51 16.08 3.53 -11.92
C GLY A 51 14.99 3.30 -10.87
N LEU A 52 13.71 3.52 -11.18
CA LEU A 52 12.62 3.13 -10.28
C LEU A 52 12.49 1.61 -10.25
N ARG A 53 12.71 1.01 -9.09
CA ARG A 53 12.59 -0.45 -8.89
C ARG A 53 11.12 -0.86 -8.83
N ASN A 54 10.75 -1.86 -9.64
CA ASN A 54 9.42 -2.48 -9.73
C ASN A 54 8.28 -1.47 -9.57
N PRO A 55 7.93 -0.70 -10.63
CA PRO A 55 6.92 0.34 -10.51
C PRO A 55 5.50 -0.21 -10.35
N CYS A 56 5.28 -1.49 -10.65
CA CYS A 56 3.95 -2.09 -10.73
C CYS A 56 3.82 -3.23 -9.74
N GLN A 57 2.68 -3.25 -9.03
CA GLN A 57 2.33 -4.29 -8.06
C GLN A 57 0.96 -4.89 -8.37
N LYS A 58 0.90 -6.22 -8.34
CA LYS A 58 -0.38 -6.95 -8.33
C LYS A 58 -0.87 -7.06 -6.89
N SER A 59 -2.12 -6.69 -6.66
CA SER A 59 -2.82 -6.87 -5.39
C SER A 59 -4.17 -7.54 -5.64
N SER A 60 -4.85 -7.98 -4.58
CA SER A 60 -6.19 -8.61 -4.66
C SER A 60 -7.22 -7.71 -5.35
N GLY A 61 -7.07 -6.39 -5.23
CA GLY A 61 -7.95 -5.38 -5.85
C GLY A 61 -7.60 -4.97 -7.29
N GLY A 62 -6.49 -5.47 -7.86
CA GLY A 62 -6.05 -5.13 -9.22
C GLY A 62 -4.56 -4.86 -9.37
N TYR A 63 -4.21 -4.14 -10.43
CA TYR A 63 -2.83 -3.75 -10.74
C TYR A 63 -2.61 -2.29 -10.41
N TYR A 64 -1.58 -1.99 -9.63
CA TYR A 64 -1.29 -0.63 -9.18
C TYR A 64 0.09 -0.21 -9.66
N GLY A 65 0.20 1.02 -10.13
CA GLY A 65 1.48 1.65 -10.43
C GLY A 65 2.14 2.24 -9.18
N PRO A 66 3.25 2.98 -9.36
CA PRO A 66 4.03 3.45 -8.24
C PRO A 66 3.24 4.47 -7.42
N TYR A 67 3.56 4.55 -6.13
CA TYR A 67 3.08 5.61 -5.28
C TYR A 67 3.69 6.93 -5.72
N ALA A 68 2.85 7.91 -6.04
CA ALA A 68 3.25 9.22 -6.51
C ALA A 68 2.81 10.30 -5.53
N ARG A 69 3.72 11.22 -5.21
CA ARG A 69 3.42 12.43 -4.44
C ARG A 69 3.92 13.65 -5.18
N ILE A 70 3.03 14.60 -5.41
CA ILE A 70 3.35 15.87 -6.02
C ILE A 70 3.65 16.88 -4.90
N VAL A 71 4.80 17.53 -4.98
CA VAL A 71 5.27 18.54 -4.02
C VAL A 71 5.76 19.75 -4.81
N GLY A 72 4.87 20.72 -5.05
CA GLY A 72 5.17 21.86 -5.91
C GLY A 72 5.51 21.39 -7.33
N SER A 73 6.73 21.66 -7.79
CA SER A 73 7.24 21.24 -9.12
C SER A 73 8.01 19.93 -9.09
N THR A 74 7.88 19.14 -8.03
CA THR A 74 8.63 17.90 -7.86
C THR A 74 7.68 16.75 -7.60
N THR A 75 7.78 15.70 -8.40
CA THR A 75 7.00 14.47 -8.20
C THR A 75 7.90 13.37 -7.66
N ARG A 76 7.53 12.79 -6.53
CA ARG A 76 8.22 11.65 -5.92
C ARG A 76 7.46 10.37 -6.22
N TYR A 77 8.17 9.38 -6.72
CA TYR A 77 7.68 8.06 -7.06
C TYR A 77 8.34 7.02 -6.16
N ILE A 78 7.53 6.12 -5.59
CA ILE A 78 7.99 5.00 -4.79
C ILE A 78 7.43 3.73 -5.44
N GLY A 79 8.34 2.86 -5.86
CA GLY A 79 8.00 1.55 -6.40
C GLY A 79 7.95 0.48 -5.31
N TYR A 80 8.05 -0.76 -5.72
CA TYR A 80 7.83 -1.93 -4.88
C TYR A 80 9.09 -2.78 -4.72
N THR A 81 9.12 -3.61 -3.68
CA THR A 81 10.07 -4.72 -3.55
C THR A 81 9.57 -5.93 -4.33
N SER A 82 10.41 -6.96 -4.49
CA SER A 82 9.99 -8.21 -5.12
C SER A 82 8.92 -8.97 -4.33
N SER A 83 8.80 -8.69 -3.02
CA SER A 83 7.76 -9.24 -2.15
C SER A 83 6.46 -8.43 -2.17
N GLY A 84 6.41 -7.32 -2.91
CA GLY A 84 5.24 -6.46 -3.00
C GLY A 84 5.13 -5.38 -1.91
N GLY A 85 6.10 -5.30 -1.01
CA GLY A 85 6.25 -4.18 -0.09
C GLY A 85 6.76 -2.91 -0.79
N LEU A 86 6.89 -1.81 -0.06
CA LEU A 86 7.42 -0.56 -0.61
C LEU A 86 8.94 -0.60 -0.72
N SER A 87 9.46 -0.12 -1.84
CA SER A 87 10.90 0.06 -2.02
C SER A 87 11.41 1.18 -1.11
N GLY A 88 12.47 0.92 -0.35
CA GLY A 88 13.17 1.95 0.44
C GLY A 88 13.95 2.98 -0.38
N ALA A 89 13.95 2.83 -1.70
CA ALA A 89 14.43 3.81 -2.65
C ALA A 89 13.29 4.26 -3.58
N GLY A 90 13.25 5.55 -3.86
CA GLY A 90 12.30 6.16 -4.78
C GLY A 90 12.98 7.03 -5.82
N LEU A 91 12.21 7.47 -6.81
CA LEU A 91 12.63 8.34 -7.88
C LEU A 91 11.93 9.69 -7.73
N THR A 92 12.66 10.78 -7.89
CA THR A 92 12.15 12.14 -7.88
C THR A 92 12.26 12.70 -9.28
N TYR A 93 11.20 13.32 -9.79
CA TYR A 93 11.17 14.07 -11.03
C TYR A 93 11.00 15.56 -10.73
N ASP A 94 11.96 16.37 -11.16
CA ASP A 94 11.87 17.83 -11.09
C ASP A 94 11.35 18.35 -12.43
N SER A 95 10.11 18.84 -12.46
CA SER A 95 9.49 19.32 -13.70
C SER A 95 10.06 20.64 -14.19
N LYS A 96 10.74 21.42 -13.34
CA LYS A 96 11.41 22.66 -13.76
C LYS A 96 12.70 22.39 -14.51
N LYS A 97 13.41 21.34 -14.10
CA LYS A 97 14.69 20.94 -14.69
C LYS A 97 14.54 19.83 -15.74
N GLY A 98 13.40 19.14 -15.76
CA GLY A 98 13.18 17.95 -16.58
C GLY A 98 14.07 16.77 -16.18
N THR A 99 14.58 16.77 -14.95
CA THR A 99 15.58 15.80 -14.48
C THR A 99 14.99 14.81 -13.48
N TYR A 100 15.55 13.60 -13.50
CA TYR A 100 15.28 12.58 -12.49
C TYR A 100 16.42 12.49 -11.48
N GLY A 101 16.10 12.24 -10.22
CA GLY A 101 17.05 11.94 -9.15
C GLY A 101 16.54 10.83 -8.25
N SER A 102 17.42 10.12 -7.55
CA SER A 102 17.03 9.11 -6.58
C SER A 102 16.90 9.71 -5.18
N PHE A 103 15.99 9.16 -4.36
CA PHE A 103 15.91 9.50 -2.94
C PHE A 103 15.66 8.25 -2.09
N LYS A 104 15.99 8.34 -0.80
CA LYS A 104 15.65 7.31 0.17
C LYS A 104 14.19 7.49 0.58
N ALA A 105 13.35 6.52 0.23
CA ALA A 105 11.94 6.57 0.58
C ALA A 105 11.78 6.38 2.09
N PRO A 106 10.84 7.10 2.73
CA PRO A 106 10.52 6.93 4.14
C PRO A 106 9.68 5.67 4.33
N VAL A 107 10.22 4.51 3.93
CA VAL A 107 9.62 3.23 4.30
C VAL A 107 10.00 2.97 5.75
N SER A 108 9.01 2.98 6.63
CA SER A 108 9.25 2.64 8.03
C SER A 108 9.88 1.24 8.07
N ARG A 109 10.99 1.07 8.81
CA ARG A 109 11.65 -0.23 9.05
C ARG A 109 10.80 -1.16 9.95
N GLY A 110 9.48 -1.02 9.93
CA GLY A 110 8.55 -1.99 10.50
C GLY A 110 8.49 -3.17 9.55
N GLY A 111 9.45 -4.08 9.72
CA GLY A 111 9.52 -5.30 8.93
C GLY A 111 8.20 -6.05 8.96
N PHE A 112 7.91 -6.75 7.88
CA PHE A 112 7.02 -7.91 7.90
C PHE A 112 7.56 -8.88 8.97
N THR A 113 7.17 -8.72 10.23
CA THR A 113 7.28 -9.83 11.16
C THR A 113 6.16 -10.76 10.77
N SER A 114 6.51 -11.79 10.01
CA SER A 114 5.81 -13.05 10.01
C SER A 114 5.63 -13.48 11.47
N SER A 115 4.54 -13.06 12.13
CA SER A 115 4.05 -13.79 13.29
C SER A 115 3.37 -15.03 12.75
N SER A 116 4.20 -15.99 12.36
CA SER A 116 3.90 -17.40 12.46
C SER A 116 3.46 -17.65 13.90
N ARG A 117 2.17 -17.55 14.20
CA ARG A 117 1.60 -18.32 15.30
C ARG A 117 1.17 -19.65 14.71
N ALA A 118 2.20 -20.46 14.45
CA ALA A 118 2.08 -21.89 14.61
C ALA A 118 1.63 -22.14 16.06
N GLY A 119 0.39 -22.58 16.21
CA GLY A 119 -0.14 -23.16 17.43
C GLY A 119 -0.74 -24.51 17.07
N SER A 120 0.13 -25.46 16.71
CA SER A 120 -0.25 -26.86 16.59
C SER A 120 -0.72 -27.36 17.96
N SER A 121 -1.98 -27.81 17.99
CA SER A 121 -2.49 -28.99 18.70
C SER A 121 -1.88 -29.40 20.03
N SER A 122 -2.71 -29.48 21.08
CA SER A 122 -2.79 -30.68 21.93
C SER A 122 -4.00 -30.62 22.88
N SER A 123 -4.99 -31.49 22.63
CA SER A 123 -5.64 -32.41 23.58
C SER A 123 -5.92 -31.99 25.03
N GLY A 124 -7.14 -32.28 25.49
CA GLY A 124 -7.36 -32.57 26.91
C GLY A 124 -8.80 -32.49 27.40
N SER A 125 -9.56 -33.55 27.21
CA SER A 125 -10.82 -33.86 27.90
C SER A 125 -10.60 -34.04 29.41
N SER A 126 -11.55 -33.62 30.25
CA SER A 126 -12.11 -34.31 31.45
C SER A 126 -13.00 -33.34 32.24
#